data_AF-A0A961W9S6-F1
#
_entry.id   AF-A0A961W9S6-F1
#
_cell.length_a   1.000
_cell.length_b   1.000
_cell.length_c   1.000
_cell.angle_alpha   90.00
_cell.angle_beta   90.00
_cell.angle_gamma   90.00
#
_symmetry.space_group_name_H-M   'P 1'
#
loop_
_entity.id
_entity.type
_entity.pdbx_description
1 polymer ?
#
loop_
_entity_poly.entity_id
_entity_poly.type
_entity_poly.pdbx_seq_one_letter_code
_entity_poly.pdbx_strand_id
1 'polypeptide(L)'
;MLALRPPSARQILEVANIFRGEAASFLQDYSKQLSSQQKRVFSDIQACRTAVMGGHVRACNDCDHREIAYNSCRNRHCPKCQAMARAQWLAEREAELLPIPYFHIIFTLPAEVAAVALQNKRLLYGMLFKAASATLKEVAANPRHLGAAQIGVLAVLHTWGQNLMHHPHLHCVVSGGGLSQDDSRWIASKDYYFLPVKVLSRVFRNKFGRLLEEAFGRGELGFYGKLAPLAEPTAFRHFLDAATNREWVVYAKRPFREPACVLKYLARYTHRVAISNRRLVSYRDGHVTFRYKDYARQSAQRVMTLTASEFIRRFLMHVLPDRFMRIRHYGFLANRDRRSKLKTCRRLLGCDAPPQ
;
A
#
# COMPACT_ATOMS: atom_id res chain seq x y z
N MET A 1 31.31 11.75 -4.82
CA MET A 1 30.76 13.11 -5.09
C MET A 1 29.31 12.99 -5.52
N LEU A 2 28.36 13.22 -4.60
CA LEU A 2 26.93 13.27 -4.91
C LEU A 2 26.63 14.64 -5.51
N ALA A 3 26.42 14.72 -6.82
CA ALA A 3 25.89 15.90 -7.45
C ALA A 3 24.49 16.19 -6.87
N LEU A 4 24.41 17.21 -6.02
CA LEU A 4 23.15 17.78 -5.54
C LEU A 4 22.36 18.21 -6.76
N ARG A 5 21.27 17.48 -7.05
CA ARG A 5 20.30 17.92 -8.06
C ARG A 5 19.79 19.31 -7.68
N PRO A 6 19.68 20.25 -8.64
CA PRO A 6 19.11 21.56 -8.36
C PRO A 6 17.69 21.42 -7.79
N PRO A 7 17.26 22.36 -6.92
CA PRO A 7 15.90 22.34 -6.38
C PRO A 7 14.91 22.30 -7.53
N SER A 8 14.16 21.20 -7.65
CA SER A 8 13.17 21.06 -8.70
C SER A 8 12.19 22.23 -8.62
N ALA A 9 11.94 22.93 -9.73
CA ALA A 9 10.93 23.97 -9.85
C ALA A 9 9.70 23.62 -9.00
N ARG A 10 9.30 24.55 -8.11
CA ARG A 10 8.20 24.33 -7.17
C ARG A 10 7.00 23.84 -7.96
N GLN A 11 6.56 22.62 -7.67
CA GLN A 11 5.44 22.02 -8.39
C GLN A 11 4.20 22.91 -8.19
N ILE A 12 3.73 23.52 -9.28
CA ILE A 12 2.72 24.58 -9.25
C ILE A 12 1.35 24.05 -8.80
N LEU A 13 1.02 22.81 -9.19
CA LEU A 13 -0.26 22.16 -8.87
C LEU A 13 -0.08 20.97 -7.93
N GLU A 14 -0.77 21.02 -6.80
CA GLU A 14 -0.79 19.98 -5.77
C GLU A 14 -2.21 19.56 -5.44
N VAL A 15 -2.37 18.36 -4.86
CA VAL A 15 -3.68 17.86 -4.40
C VAL A 15 -4.34 18.84 -3.42
N ALA A 16 -3.55 19.51 -2.57
CA ALA A 16 -4.07 20.52 -1.64
C ALA A 16 -4.66 21.76 -2.33
N ASN A 17 -4.25 22.08 -3.57
CA ASN A 17 -4.89 23.16 -4.33
C ASN A 17 -6.32 22.79 -4.74
N ILE A 18 -6.50 21.55 -5.19
CA ILE A 18 -7.82 21.03 -5.61
C ILE A 18 -8.77 20.96 -4.41
N PHE A 19 -8.29 20.44 -3.27
CA PHE A 19 -9.09 20.35 -2.04
C PHE A 19 -9.51 21.73 -1.52
N ARG A 20 -8.66 22.76 -1.67
CA ARG A 20 -8.99 24.14 -1.31
C ARG A 20 -9.98 24.77 -2.28
N GLY A 21 -9.79 24.58 -3.59
CA GLY A 21 -10.65 25.16 -4.62
C GLY A 21 -12.08 24.64 -4.58
N GLU A 22 -12.28 23.37 -4.22
CA GLU A 22 -13.60 22.72 -4.18
C GLU A 22 -14.18 22.54 -2.77
N ALA A 23 -13.57 23.15 -1.74
CA ALA A 23 -13.91 22.83 -0.35
C ALA A 23 -15.40 23.05 -0.04
N ALA A 24 -15.93 24.22 -0.42
CA ALA A 24 -17.30 24.61 -0.11
C ALA A 24 -18.33 23.73 -0.84
N SER A 25 -18.21 23.62 -2.18
CA SER A 25 -19.10 22.81 -3.02
C SER A 25 -19.10 21.35 -2.59
N PHE A 26 -17.93 20.75 -2.44
CA PHE A 26 -17.81 19.33 -2.09
C PHE A 26 -18.39 19.02 -0.71
N LEU A 27 -18.14 19.86 0.30
CA LEU A 27 -18.65 19.62 1.65
C LEU A 27 -20.15 19.88 1.75
N GLN A 28 -20.71 20.80 0.97
CA GLN A 28 -22.16 20.99 0.89
C GLN A 28 -22.87 19.71 0.44
N ASP A 29 -22.35 19.06 -0.60
CA ASP A 29 -22.99 17.88 -1.21
C ASP A 29 -22.70 16.58 -0.46
N TYR A 30 -21.47 16.42 0.04
CA TYR A 30 -20.96 15.11 0.50
C TYR A 30 -20.64 15.02 2.00
N SER A 31 -20.74 16.10 2.79
CA SER A 31 -20.32 16.07 4.21
C SER A 31 -21.07 15.02 5.05
N LYS A 32 -22.34 14.73 4.74
CA LYS A 32 -23.13 13.73 5.50
C LYS A 32 -22.65 12.29 5.24
N GLN A 33 -22.05 12.03 4.08
CA GLN A 33 -21.58 10.72 3.65
C GLN A 33 -20.11 10.44 4.04
N LEU A 34 -19.36 11.48 4.43
CA LEU A 34 -17.97 11.31 4.87
C LEU A 34 -17.89 10.80 6.31
N SER A 35 -17.09 9.76 6.51
CA SER A 35 -16.65 9.36 7.86
C SER A 35 -15.85 10.47 8.55
N SER A 36 -15.82 10.47 9.88
CA SER A 36 -15.01 11.42 10.67
C SER A 36 -13.53 11.41 10.26
N GLN A 37 -13.01 10.23 9.91
CA GLN A 37 -11.64 10.08 9.42
C GLN A 37 -11.44 10.75 8.05
N GLN A 38 -12.40 10.62 7.13
CA GLN A 38 -12.35 11.29 5.83
C GLN A 38 -12.46 12.81 5.98
N LYS A 39 -13.34 13.30 6.86
CA LYS A 39 -13.46 14.74 7.19
C LYS A 39 -12.15 15.30 7.73
N ARG A 40 -11.50 14.59 8.67
CA ARG A 40 -10.18 14.96 9.20
C ARG A 40 -9.13 15.01 8.10
N VAL A 41 -9.04 13.98 7.25
CA VAL A 41 -8.08 13.96 6.13
C VAL A 41 -8.36 15.11 5.15
N PHE A 42 -9.61 15.41 4.87
CA PHE A 42 -10.01 16.52 4.01
C PHE A 42 -9.50 17.85 4.56
N SER A 43 -9.84 18.16 5.81
CA SER A 43 -9.41 19.37 6.51
C SER A 43 -7.88 19.48 6.59
N ASP A 44 -7.19 18.40 6.97
CA ASP A 44 -5.73 18.38 7.07
C ASP A 44 -5.05 18.64 5.71
N ILE A 45 -5.58 18.11 4.61
CA ILE A 45 -5.05 18.34 3.26
C ILE A 45 -5.33 19.77 2.81
N GLN A 46 -6.53 20.29 3.08
CA GLN A 46 -6.93 21.66 2.79
C GLN A 46 -6.03 22.68 3.50
N ALA A 47 -5.74 22.47 4.79
CA ALA A 47 -4.92 23.38 5.60
C ALA A 47 -3.41 23.25 5.32
N CYS A 48 -2.96 22.12 4.76
CA CYS A 48 -1.55 21.80 4.60
C CYS A 48 -0.76 22.89 3.86
N ARG A 49 0.37 23.32 4.45
CA ARG A 49 1.26 24.36 3.90
C ARG A 49 0.55 25.71 3.66
N THR A 50 -0.37 26.08 4.54
CA THR A 50 -0.96 27.42 4.60
C THR A 50 -0.68 28.09 5.95
N ALA A 51 -0.98 29.38 6.07
CA ALA A 51 -0.81 30.14 7.32
C ALA A 51 -1.55 29.53 8.53
N VAL A 52 -2.64 28.78 8.29
CA VAL A 52 -3.40 28.06 9.33
C VAL A 52 -2.51 27.08 10.12
N MET A 53 -1.46 26.53 9.48
CA MET A 53 -0.53 25.59 10.11
C MET A 53 0.59 26.29 10.90
N GLY A 54 0.62 27.63 10.89
CA GLY A 54 1.80 28.40 11.25
C GLY A 54 2.95 28.21 10.25
N GLY A 55 4.09 28.85 10.51
CA GLY A 55 5.25 28.75 9.64
C GLY A 55 6.49 29.41 10.21
N HIS A 56 7.54 29.38 9.41
CA HIS A 56 8.82 29.99 9.71
C HIS A 56 9.15 31.01 8.62
N VAL A 57 9.82 32.10 9.00
CA VAL A 57 10.42 33.03 8.03
C VAL A 57 11.89 32.66 7.90
N ARG A 58 12.33 32.41 6.67
CA ARG A 58 13.75 32.28 6.32
C ARG A 58 14.19 33.60 5.72
N ALA A 59 15.16 34.25 6.33
CA ALA A 59 15.80 35.43 5.78
C ALA A 59 17.16 35.03 5.20
N CYS A 60 17.52 35.62 4.06
CA CYS A 60 18.91 35.58 3.61
C CYS A 60 19.74 36.48 4.53
N ASN A 61 20.95 36.02 4.87
CA ASN A 61 21.87 36.84 5.66
C ASN A 61 22.61 37.88 4.80
N ASP A 62 22.54 37.73 3.47
CA ASP A 62 23.31 38.54 2.51
C ASP A 62 22.42 39.49 1.68
N CYS A 63 21.09 39.38 1.78
CA CYS A 63 20.15 40.29 1.10
C CYS A 63 18.76 40.32 1.79
N ASP A 64 17.90 41.25 1.36
CA ASP A 64 16.54 41.42 1.91
C ASP A 64 15.55 40.30 1.55
N HIS A 65 16.00 39.23 0.88
CA HIS A 65 15.14 38.14 0.49
C HIS A 65 14.60 37.41 1.73
N ARG A 66 13.26 37.35 1.85
CA ARG A 66 12.54 36.60 2.87
C ARG A 66 11.60 35.59 2.22
N GLU A 67 11.65 34.35 2.70
CA GLU A 67 10.73 33.29 2.28
C GLU A 67 9.93 32.78 3.49
N ILE A 68 8.59 32.74 3.35
CA ILE A 68 7.71 32.10 4.33
C ILE A 68 7.58 30.61 4.02
N ALA A 69 7.94 29.77 4.98
CA ALA A 69 7.79 28.33 4.93
C ALA A 69 6.70 27.85 5.91
N TYR A 70 5.51 27.56 5.40
CA TYR A 70 4.39 27.05 6.21
C TYR A 70 4.59 25.58 6.63
N ASN A 71 4.07 25.24 7.80
CA ASN A 71 4.17 23.90 8.37
C ASN A 71 3.31 22.84 7.65
N SER A 72 3.71 21.59 7.78
CA SER A 72 3.01 20.43 7.21
C SER A 72 1.88 19.95 8.12
N CYS A 73 0.75 19.47 7.55
CA CYS A 73 -0.32 18.84 8.34
C CYS A 73 0.06 17.47 8.93
N ARG A 74 1.18 16.86 8.51
CA ARG A 74 1.70 15.56 8.95
C ARG A 74 0.73 14.36 8.77
N ASN A 75 -0.46 14.55 8.21
CA ASN A 75 -1.40 13.47 7.95
C ASN A 75 -0.79 12.43 6.98
N ARG A 76 -0.89 11.15 7.34
CA ARG A 76 -0.38 10.00 6.57
C ARG A 76 -0.96 9.85 5.16
N HIS A 77 -2.09 10.51 4.88
CA HIS A 77 -2.74 10.53 3.58
C HIS A 77 -2.35 11.73 2.72
N CYS A 78 -1.67 12.74 3.28
CA CYS A 78 -1.27 13.92 2.53
C CYS A 78 -0.11 13.59 1.55
N PRO A 79 -0.30 13.78 0.22
CA PRO A 79 0.74 13.47 -0.78
C PRO A 79 2.02 14.31 -0.65
N LYS A 80 1.96 15.45 0.06
CA LYS A 80 3.06 16.40 0.24
C LYS A 80 3.95 16.07 1.45
N CYS A 81 3.38 15.55 2.53
CA CYS A 81 4.05 15.50 3.84
C CYS A 81 4.91 14.26 4.09
N GLN A 82 4.72 13.19 3.32
CA GLN A 82 5.23 11.86 3.69
C GLN A 82 6.67 11.57 3.23
N ALA A 83 7.38 12.57 2.68
CA ALA A 83 8.71 12.35 2.11
C ALA A 83 9.77 11.94 3.15
N MET A 84 9.79 12.62 4.30
CA MET A 84 10.78 12.38 5.36
C MET A 84 10.51 11.06 6.08
N ALA A 85 9.26 10.81 6.49
CA ALA A 85 8.85 9.53 7.08
C ALA A 85 9.18 8.35 6.16
N ARG A 86 8.99 8.51 4.83
CA ARG A 86 9.39 7.51 3.85
C ARG A 86 10.90 7.26 3.83
N ALA A 87 11.71 8.32 3.87
CA ALA A 87 13.15 8.21 3.82
C ALA A 87 13.70 7.52 5.07
N GLN A 88 13.23 7.91 6.26
CA GLN A 88 13.59 7.26 7.52
C GLN A 88 13.17 5.79 7.53
N TRP A 89 11.92 5.49 7.14
CA TRP A 89 11.45 4.11 7.05
C TRP A 89 12.29 3.29 6.06
N LEU A 90 12.69 3.86 4.92
CA LEU A 90 13.53 3.16 3.94
C LEU A 90 14.90 2.82 4.53
N ALA A 91 15.57 3.79 5.17
CA ALA A 91 16.88 3.58 5.79
C ALA A 91 16.83 2.47 6.86
N GLU A 92 15.82 2.47 7.72
CA GLU A 92 15.63 1.41 8.71
C GLU A 92 15.43 0.03 8.09
N ARG A 93 14.71 -0.07 6.96
CA ARG A 93 14.49 -1.36 6.28
C ARG A 93 15.73 -1.79 5.50
N GLU A 94 16.50 -0.87 4.93
CA GLU A 94 17.78 -1.17 4.25
C GLU A 94 18.78 -1.79 5.22
N ALA A 95 18.85 -1.30 6.46
CA ALA A 95 19.68 -1.86 7.53
C ALA A 95 19.25 -3.29 7.99
N GLU A 96 18.06 -3.75 7.61
CA GLU A 96 17.54 -5.08 7.91
C GLU A 96 17.76 -6.09 6.76
N LEU A 97 18.31 -5.64 5.62
CA LEU A 97 18.55 -6.51 4.47
C LEU A 97 19.62 -7.57 4.75
N LEU A 98 19.38 -8.75 4.18
CA LEU A 98 20.30 -9.88 4.12
C LEU A 98 20.85 -9.98 2.67
N PRO A 99 22.05 -10.55 2.47
CA PRO A 99 22.64 -10.74 1.13
C PRO A 99 21.98 -11.90 0.38
N ILE A 100 20.67 -11.82 0.17
CA ILE A 100 19.84 -12.85 -0.47
C ILE A 100 18.90 -12.20 -1.50
N PRO A 101 18.35 -12.98 -2.44
CA PRO A 101 17.28 -12.49 -3.30
C PRO A 101 16.04 -12.07 -2.50
N TYR A 102 15.32 -11.06 -2.98
CA TYR A 102 14.01 -10.67 -2.45
C TYR A 102 12.97 -10.63 -3.55
N PHE A 103 11.87 -11.33 -3.32
CA PHE A 103 10.78 -11.49 -4.28
C PHE A 103 9.66 -10.49 -3.99
N HIS A 104 9.11 -9.90 -5.05
CA HIS A 104 7.95 -9.02 -4.93
C HIS A 104 6.69 -9.78 -5.36
N ILE A 105 5.85 -10.11 -4.38
CA ILE A 105 4.61 -10.87 -4.56
C ILE A 105 3.42 -9.94 -4.33
N ILE A 106 2.45 -9.97 -5.23
CA ILE A 106 1.24 -9.14 -5.17
C ILE A 106 0.03 -10.04 -5.00
N PHE A 107 -0.74 -9.80 -3.94
CA PHE A 107 -2.04 -10.43 -3.72
C PHE A 107 -3.14 -9.40 -3.99
N THR A 108 -4.05 -9.70 -4.91
CA THR A 108 -5.08 -8.76 -5.37
C THR A 108 -6.46 -9.38 -5.15
N LEU A 109 -7.40 -8.59 -4.62
CA LEU A 109 -8.80 -9.03 -4.55
C LEU A 109 -9.48 -8.81 -5.92
N PRO A 110 -10.30 -9.76 -6.38
CA PRO A 110 -11.17 -9.56 -7.55
C PRO A 110 -12.11 -8.37 -7.37
N ALA A 111 -12.61 -7.82 -8.48
CA ALA A 111 -13.42 -6.60 -8.47
C ALA A 111 -14.70 -6.73 -7.62
N GLU A 112 -15.34 -7.89 -7.65
CA GLU A 112 -16.55 -8.20 -6.89
C GLU A 112 -16.29 -8.17 -5.39
N VAL A 113 -15.20 -8.81 -4.96
CA VAL A 113 -14.76 -8.83 -3.56
C VAL A 113 -14.25 -7.45 -3.12
N ALA A 114 -13.63 -6.69 -4.03
CA ALA A 114 -13.20 -5.32 -3.77
C ALA A 114 -14.39 -4.40 -3.43
N ALA A 115 -15.54 -4.58 -4.07
CA ALA A 115 -16.75 -3.83 -3.76
C ALA A 115 -17.23 -4.07 -2.32
N VAL A 116 -17.24 -5.33 -1.87
CA VAL A 116 -17.53 -5.68 -0.46
C VAL A 116 -16.46 -5.09 0.47
N ALA A 117 -15.19 -5.11 0.07
CA ALA A 117 -14.08 -4.54 0.83
C ALA A 117 -14.16 -3.01 0.98
N LEU A 118 -14.85 -2.31 0.07
CA LEU A 118 -15.04 -0.87 0.18
C LEU A 118 -16.03 -0.51 1.30
N GLN A 119 -17.07 -1.33 1.51
CA GLN A 119 -18.05 -1.18 2.60
C GLN A 119 -17.51 -1.70 3.93
N ASN A 120 -16.62 -2.69 3.91
CA ASN A 120 -16.12 -3.40 5.10
C ASN A 120 -14.59 -3.28 5.29
N LYS A 121 -14.04 -2.07 5.06
CA LYS A 121 -12.59 -1.82 4.94
C LYS A 121 -11.73 -2.46 6.02
N ARG A 122 -12.04 -2.22 7.30
CA ARG A 122 -11.20 -2.70 8.42
C ARG A 122 -11.10 -4.23 8.41
N LEU A 123 -12.24 -4.88 8.29
CA LEU A 123 -12.37 -6.32 8.34
C LEU A 123 -11.70 -6.97 7.12
N LEU A 124 -12.08 -6.56 5.90
CA LEU A 124 -11.60 -7.20 4.67
C LEU A 124 -10.13 -6.89 4.38
N TYR A 125 -9.61 -5.71 4.72
CA TYR A 125 -8.17 -5.47 4.63
C TYR A 125 -7.40 -6.28 5.67
N GLY A 126 -7.98 -6.50 6.85
CA GLY A 126 -7.45 -7.41 7.86
C GLY A 126 -7.38 -8.86 7.36
N MET A 127 -8.45 -9.34 6.74
CA MET A 127 -8.52 -10.67 6.10
C MET A 127 -7.51 -10.79 4.96
N LEU A 128 -7.35 -9.76 4.13
CA LEU A 128 -6.38 -9.75 3.03
C LEU A 128 -4.96 -9.98 3.56
N PHE A 129 -4.57 -9.29 4.63
CA PHE A 129 -3.30 -9.52 5.33
C PHE A 129 -3.18 -10.93 5.92
N LYS A 130 -4.24 -11.41 6.59
CA LYS A 130 -4.26 -12.73 7.23
C LYS A 130 -4.11 -13.85 6.19
N ALA A 131 -4.94 -13.83 5.14
CA ALA A 131 -4.91 -14.81 4.07
C ALA A 131 -3.57 -14.80 3.32
N ALA A 132 -3.07 -13.63 2.90
CA ALA A 132 -1.81 -13.56 2.16
C ALA A 132 -0.61 -14.05 2.98
N SER A 133 -0.49 -13.64 4.25
CA SER A 133 0.61 -14.08 5.11
C SER A 133 0.52 -15.57 5.45
N ALA A 134 -0.68 -16.10 5.71
CA ALA A 134 -0.89 -17.53 5.94
C ALA A 134 -0.55 -18.36 4.69
N THR A 135 -0.97 -17.91 3.50
CA THR A 135 -0.61 -18.56 2.23
C THR A 135 0.89 -18.61 2.02
N LEU A 136 1.59 -17.49 2.19
CA LEU A 136 3.04 -17.45 2.00
C LEU A 136 3.76 -18.40 2.97
N LYS A 137 3.37 -18.41 4.25
CA LYS A 137 3.97 -19.28 5.26
C LYS A 137 3.71 -20.76 4.98
N GLU A 138 2.47 -21.13 4.66
CA GLU A 138 2.09 -22.52 4.39
C GLU A 138 2.82 -23.07 3.16
N VAL A 139 2.81 -22.32 2.06
CA VAL A 139 3.43 -22.76 0.81
C VAL A 139 4.95 -22.79 0.93
N ALA A 140 5.56 -21.87 1.70
CA ALA A 140 6.99 -21.89 2.00
C ALA A 140 7.41 -23.06 2.89
N ALA A 141 6.60 -23.41 3.90
CA ALA A 141 6.91 -24.50 4.82
C ALA A 141 6.84 -25.88 4.16
N ASN A 142 6.13 -26.03 3.03
CA ASN A 142 6.04 -27.29 2.31
C ASN A 142 7.42 -27.69 1.72
N PRO A 143 7.99 -28.86 2.10
CA PRO A 143 9.28 -29.34 1.59
C PRO A 143 9.31 -29.59 0.08
N ARG A 144 8.15 -29.84 -0.55
CA ARG A 144 8.05 -29.95 -2.03
C ARG A 144 8.20 -28.59 -2.74
N HIS A 145 8.25 -27.49 -1.99
CA HIS A 145 8.44 -26.14 -2.52
C HIS A 145 9.74 -25.54 -2.01
N LEU A 146 9.74 -25.04 -0.76
CA LEU A 146 10.93 -24.44 -0.15
C LEU A 146 11.38 -25.22 1.10
N GLY A 147 10.44 -25.63 1.96
CA GLY A 147 10.74 -26.31 3.22
C GLY A 147 11.20 -25.38 4.35
N ALA A 148 11.10 -24.05 4.17
CA ALA A 148 11.48 -23.07 5.19
C ALA A 148 10.30 -22.81 6.14
N ALA A 149 10.51 -23.06 7.44
CA ALA A 149 9.49 -22.82 8.46
C ALA A 149 9.23 -21.33 8.68
N GLN A 150 10.28 -20.49 8.57
CA GLN A 150 10.16 -19.05 8.78
C GLN A 150 10.79 -18.25 7.64
N ILE A 151 9.94 -17.75 6.73
CA ILE A 151 10.31 -16.74 5.75
C ILE A 151 10.08 -15.33 6.29
N GLY A 152 10.84 -14.34 5.82
CA GLY A 152 10.66 -12.94 6.14
C GLY A 152 9.70 -12.29 5.16
N VAL A 153 8.63 -11.68 5.66
CA VAL A 153 7.65 -10.98 4.80
C VAL A 153 7.43 -9.56 5.30
N LEU A 154 7.53 -8.60 4.38
CA LEU A 154 7.09 -7.22 4.55
C LEU A 154 5.93 -6.96 3.60
N ALA A 155 4.73 -6.75 4.12
CA ALA A 155 3.50 -6.55 3.35
C ALA A 155 2.96 -5.12 3.49
N VAL A 156 2.58 -4.52 2.37
CA VAL A 156 2.08 -3.14 2.29
C VAL A 156 0.74 -3.10 1.57
N LEU A 157 -0.30 -2.60 2.25
CA LEU A 157 -1.63 -2.45 1.66
C LEU A 157 -1.72 -1.26 0.72
N HIS A 158 -2.27 -1.53 -0.45
CA HIS A 158 -2.65 -0.58 -1.49
C HIS A 158 -4.14 -0.73 -1.76
N THR A 159 -4.83 0.37 -2.04
CA THR A 159 -6.29 0.35 -2.25
C THR A 159 -6.71 1.02 -3.55
N TRP A 160 -5.77 1.37 -4.44
CA TRP A 160 -6.06 2.12 -5.67
C TRP A 160 -5.35 1.55 -6.90
N GLY A 161 -6.02 1.66 -8.05
CA GLY A 161 -5.42 1.52 -9.37
C GLY A 161 -4.82 2.84 -9.85
N GLN A 162 -4.27 2.85 -11.07
CA GLN A 162 -3.72 4.09 -11.66
C GLN A 162 -4.78 5.16 -11.86
N ASN A 163 -6.03 4.80 -12.14
CA ASN A 163 -7.16 5.71 -12.32
C ASN A 163 -7.87 6.11 -11.01
N LEU A 164 -7.27 5.83 -9.85
CA LEU A 164 -7.83 6.08 -8.51
C LEU A 164 -9.12 5.31 -8.21
N MET A 165 -9.41 4.26 -8.98
CA MET A 165 -10.47 3.34 -8.61
C MET A 165 -10.03 2.41 -7.50
N HIS A 166 -10.98 1.99 -6.69
CA HIS A 166 -10.74 1.06 -5.59
C HIS A 166 -10.22 -0.27 -6.11
N HIS A 167 -9.03 -0.64 -5.65
CA HIS A 167 -8.33 -1.86 -6.07
C HIS A 167 -7.44 -2.34 -4.93
N PRO A 168 -8.00 -3.05 -3.93
CA PRO A 168 -7.27 -3.51 -2.76
C PRO A 168 -6.31 -4.66 -3.13
N HIS A 169 -5.03 -4.43 -2.87
CA HIS A 169 -3.96 -5.41 -3.08
C HIS A 169 -2.83 -5.22 -2.07
N LEU A 170 -2.05 -6.27 -1.83
CA LEU A 170 -0.84 -6.21 -1.00
C LEU A 170 0.39 -6.30 -1.89
N HIS A 171 1.33 -5.40 -1.67
CA HIS A 171 2.71 -5.58 -2.10
C HIS A 171 3.49 -6.27 -1.00
N CYS A 172 3.93 -7.50 -1.24
CA CYS A 172 4.74 -8.29 -0.31
C CYS A 172 6.18 -8.38 -0.83
N VAL A 173 7.14 -7.95 -0.02
CA VAL A 173 8.56 -8.26 -0.21
C VAL A 173 8.88 -9.45 0.66
N VAL A 174 9.34 -10.53 0.03
CA VAL A 174 9.56 -11.82 0.66
C VAL A 174 11.02 -12.24 0.49
N SER A 175 11.65 -12.70 1.56
CA SER A 175 13.01 -13.23 1.53
C SER A 175 13.11 -14.46 0.63
N GLY A 176 14.18 -14.54 -0.16
CA GLY A 176 14.53 -15.69 -1.00
C GLY A 176 15.07 -16.87 -0.22
N GLY A 177 14.31 -17.31 0.79
CA GLY A 177 14.71 -18.32 1.75
C GLY A 177 14.16 -18.00 3.14
N GLY A 178 14.46 -18.87 4.09
CA GLY A 178 14.04 -18.72 5.47
C GLY A 178 14.75 -19.67 6.41
N LEU A 179 14.40 -19.59 7.69
CA LEU A 179 14.96 -20.46 8.73
C LEU A 179 14.27 -21.84 8.72
N SER A 180 15.04 -22.88 9.05
CA SER A 180 14.51 -24.19 9.43
C SER A 180 13.65 -24.11 10.69
N GLN A 181 12.93 -25.18 11.02
CA GLN A 181 11.98 -25.21 12.15
C GLN A 181 12.64 -24.92 13.51
N ASP A 182 13.88 -25.35 13.68
CA ASP A 182 14.74 -25.20 14.85
C ASP A 182 15.68 -23.98 14.76
N ASP A 183 15.55 -23.15 13.72
CA ASP A 183 16.45 -22.04 13.38
C ASP A 183 17.93 -22.40 13.25
N SER A 184 18.28 -23.68 13.06
CA SER A 184 19.68 -24.13 12.96
C SER A 184 20.27 -23.93 11.57
N ARG A 185 19.43 -23.80 10.52
CA ARG A 185 19.86 -23.72 9.13
C ARG A 185 19.10 -22.65 8.35
N TRP A 186 19.79 -22.05 7.38
CA TRP A 186 19.17 -21.25 6.34
C TRP A 186 18.78 -22.14 5.16
N ILE A 187 17.51 -22.08 4.77
CA ILE A 187 16.94 -22.80 3.63
C ILE A 187 16.74 -21.79 2.51
N ALA A 188 17.66 -21.79 1.55
CA ALA A 188 17.65 -20.86 0.42
C ALA A 188 16.64 -21.25 -0.66
N SER A 189 16.00 -20.25 -1.28
CA SER A 189 15.27 -20.48 -2.53
C SER A 189 16.20 -20.45 -3.74
N LYS A 190 15.73 -20.91 -4.90
CA LYS A 190 16.43 -20.69 -6.17
C LYS A 190 16.39 -19.20 -6.54
N ASP A 191 17.45 -18.69 -7.18
CA ASP A 191 17.61 -17.26 -7.46
C ASP A 191 16.47 -16.63 -8.27
N TYR A 192 15.84 -17.40 -9.17
CA TYR A 192 14.80 -16.89 -10.08
C TYR A 192 13.40 -17.43 -9.77
N TYR A 193 13.28 -18.31 -8.77
CA TYR A 193 12.04 -19.03 -8.49
C TYR A 193 11.87 -19.22 -6.99
N PHE A 194 10.84 -18.58 -6.44
CA PHE A 194 10.52 -18.67 -5.01
C PHE A 194 9.45 -19.72 -4.73
N LEU A 195 8.18 -19.42 -5.02
CA LEU A 195 7.04 -20.30 -4.77
C LEU A 195 6.13 -20.39 -6.01
N PRO A 196 5.46 -21.53 -6.23
CA PRO A 196 4.56 -21.71 -7.36
C PRO A 196 3.35 -20.77 -7.28
N VAL A 197 3.26 -19.81 -8.21
CA VAL A 197 2.21 -18.79 -8.24
C VAL A 197 0.80 -19.39 -8.32
N LYS A 198 0.61 -20.45 -9.12
CA LYS A 198 -0.69 -21.14 -9.22
C LYS A 198 -1.14 -21.74 -7.87
N VAL A 199 -0.20 -22.25 -7.08
CA VAL A 199 -0.48 -22.76 -5.73
C VAL A 199 -0.81 -21.60 -4.79
N LEU A 200 0.01 -20.54 -4.80
CA LEU A 200 -0.26 -19.32 -4.01
C LEU A 200 -1.66 -18.77 -4.30
N SER A 201 -2.05 -18.65 -5.57
CA SER A 201 -3.37 -18.19 -6.00
C SER A 201 -4.50 -19.02 -5.41
N ARG A 202 -4.44 -20.35 -5.54
CA ARG A 202 -5.49 -21.27 -5.06
C ARG A 202 -5.59 -21.27 -3.53
N VAL A 203 -4.46 -21.35 -2.83
CA VAL A 203 -4.42 -21.35 -1.36
C VAL A 203 -4.91 -20.01 -0.82
N PHE A 204 -4.49 -18.89 -1.41
CA PHE A 204 -4.97 -17.55 -1.03
C PHE A 204 -6.48 -17.40 -1.22
N ARG A 205 -6.99 -17.78 -2.39
CA ARG A 205 -8.43 -17.75 -2.70
C ARG A 205 -9.24 -18.52 -1.67
N ASN A 206 -8.86 -19.76 -1.38
CA ASN A 206 -9.56 -20.62 -0.44
C ASN A 206 -9.52 -20.06 0.99
N LYS A 207 -8.34 -19.57 1.44
CA LYS A 207 -8.22 -18.95 2.77
C LYS A 207 -9.05 -17.67 2.89
N PHE A 208 -9.01 -16.80 1.89
CA PHE A 208 -9.80 -15.57 1.92
C PHE A 208 -11.30 -15.88 1.87
N GLY A 209 -11.73 -16.81 1.00
CA GLY A 209 -13.12 -17.25 0.90
C GLY A 209 -13.67 -17.75 2.23
N ARG A 210 -12.93 -18.63 2.92
CA ARG A 210 -13.29 -19.12 4.26
C ARG A 210 -13.41 -17.99 5.29
N LEU A 211 -12.44 -17.07 5.34
CA LEU A 211 -12.51 -15.92 6.25
C LEU A 211 -13.74 -15.05 5.98
N LEU A 212 -14.09 -14.87 4.70
CA LEU A 212 -15.24 -14.07 4.29
C LEU A 212 -16.56 -14.77 4.65
N GLU A 213 -16.66 -16.09 4.43
CA GLU A 213 -17.79 -16.91 4.85
C GLU A 213 -17.99 -16.90 6.36
N GLU A 214 -16.91 -17.10 7.12
CA GLU A 214 -16.94 -17.06 8.59
C GLU A 214 -17.40 -15.69 9.12
N ALA A 215 -16.98 -14.59 8.50
CA ALA A 215 -17.42 -13.25 8.89
C ALA A 215 -18.88 -12.96 8.53
N PHE A 216 -19.37 -13.51 7.42
CA PHE A 216 -20.80 -13.46 7.09
C PHE A 216 -21.62 -14.20 8.15
N GLY A 217 -21.21 -15.43 8.51
CA GLY A 217 -21.89 -16.21 9.55
C GLY A 217 -21.89 -15.56 10.93
N ARG A 218 -20.93 -14.68 11.23
CA ARG A 218 -20.89 -13.87 12.46
C ARG A 218 -21.66 -12.54 12.37
N GLY A 219 -22.26 -12.21 11.22
CA GLY A 219 -22.97 -10.95 11.02
C GLY A 219 -22.05 -9.72 11.01
N GLU A 220 -20.76 -9.88 10.71
CA GLU A 220 -19.76 -8.79 10.76
C GLU A 220 -19.69 -7.95 9.48
N LEU A 221 -20.43 -8.36 8.43
CA LEU A 221 -20.42 -7.71 7.12
C LEU A 221 -21.62 -6.78 6.97
N GLY A 222 -21.34 -5.51 6.66
CA GLY A 222 -22.34 -4.54 6.23
C GLY A 222 -22.51 -4.57 4.71
N PHE A 223 -23.76 -4.56 4.25
CA PHE A 223 -24.11 -4.51 2.84
C PHE A 223 -25.09 -3.37 2.57
N TYR A 224 -24.76 -2.49 1.63
CA TYR A 224 -25.55 -1.29 1.37
C TYR A 224 -25.75 -1.03 -0.13
N GLY A 225 -26.84 -0.34 -0.47
CA GLY A 225 -27.18 0.05 -1.84
C GLY A 225 -27.25 -1.18 -2.75
N LYS A 226 -26.47 -1.17 -3.85
CA LYS A 226 -26.43 -2.27 -4.81
C LYS A 226 -25.97 -3.61 -4.22
N LEU A 227 -25.29 -3.61 -3.07
CA LEU A 227 -24.85 -4.83 -2.40
C LEU A 227 -25.84 -5.32 -1.34
N ALA A 228 -26.90 -4.56 -1.01
CA ALA A 228 -27.87 -4.94 0.03
C ALA A 228 -28.43 -6.37 -0.11
N PRO A 229 -28.72 -6.89 -1.32
CA PRO A 229 -29.16 -8.28 -1.47
C PRO A 229 -28.17 -9.34 -0.94
N LEU A 230 -26.88 -9.00 -0.82
CA LEU A 230 -25.86 -9.90 -0.25
C LEU A 230 -25.98 -10.09 1.25
N ALA A 231 -26.88 -9.39 1.94
CA ALA A 231 -27.22 -9.69 3.32
C ALA A 231 -27.97 -11.03 3.45
N GLU A 232 -28.65 -11.48 2.38
CA GLU A 232 -29.37 -12.74 2.37
C GLU A 232 -28.41 -13.94 2.21
N PRO A 233 -28.51 -14.99 3.05
CA PRO A 233 -27.58 -16.12 3.04
C PRO A 233 -27.42 -16.80 1.67
N THR A 234 -28.52 -17.02 0.95
CA THR A 234 -28.49 -17.67 -0.37
C THR A 234 -27.79 -16.79 -1.40
N ALA A 235 -28.08 -15.49 -1.43
CA ALA A 235 -27.45 -14.55 -2.34
C ALA A 235 -25.94 -14.41 -2.04
N PHE A 236 -25.57 -14.37 -0.75
CA PHE A 236 -24.18 -14.35 -0.33
C PHE A 236 -23.42 -15.62 -0.73
N ARG A 237 -24.02 -16.81 -0.54
CA ARG A 237 -23.43 -18.08 -0.98
C ARG A 237 -23.16 -18.07 -2.48
N HIS A 238 -24.15 -17.69 -3.30
CA HIS A 238 -23.95 -17.57 -4.75
C HIS A 238 -22.85 -16.57 -5.13
N PHE A 239 -22.78 -15.43 -4.44
CA PHE A 239 -21.71 -14.46 -4.63
C PHE A 239 -20.33 -15.05 -4.30
N LEU A 240 -20.21 -15.76 -3.17
CA LEU A 240 -18.97 -16.36 -2.72
C LEU A 240 -18.50 -17.47 -3.67
N ASP A 241 -19.43 -18.32 -4.13
CA ASP A 241 -19.15 -19.39 -5.10
C ASP A 241 -18.70 -18.79 -6.43
N ALA A 242 -19.40 -17.76 -6.94
CA ALA A 242 -19.00 -17.07 -8.17
C ALA A 242 -17.61 -16.42 -8.03
N ALA A 243 -17.31 -15.82 -6.87
CA ALA A 243 -16.01 -15.22 -6.60
C ALA A 243 -14.89 -16.27 -6.48
N THR A 244 -15.15 -17.45 -5.92
CA THR A 244 -14.15 -18.50 -5.69
C THR A 244 -13.99 -19.47 -6.86
N ASN A 245 -14.97 -19.57 -7.76
CA ASN A 245 -14.86 -20.32 -9.01
C ASN A 245 -13.97 -19.63 -10.06
N ARG A 246 -13.71 -18.33 -9.90
CA ARG A 246 -12.78 -17.59 -10.76
C ARG A 246 -11.33 -17.83 -10.35
N GLU A 247 -10.42 -17.70 -11.32
CA GLU A 247 -8.99 -17.69 -11.04
C GLU A 247 -8.59 -16.37 -10.38
N TRP A 248 -7.97 -16.46 -9.20
CA TRP A 248 -7.41 -15.31 -8.51
C TRP A 248 -5.96 -15.12 -8.91
N VAL A 249 -5.56 -13.89 -9.18
CA VAL A 249 -4.21 -13.59 -9.65
C VAL A 249 -3.33 -13.16 -8.50
N VAL A 250 -2.40 -14.03 -8.12
CA VAL A 250 -1.19 -13.65 -7.41
C VAL A 250 -0.13 -13.38 -8.46
N TYR A 251 0.59 -12.27 -8.34
CA TYR A 251 1.69 -11.95 -9.25
C TYR A 251 3.01 -12.06 -8.50
N ALA A 252 3.99 -12.77 -9.06
CA ALA A 252 5.34 -12.81 -8.50
C ALA A 252 6.32 -12.22 -9.52
N LYS A 253 6.97 -11.12 -9.13
CA LYS A 253 8.05 -10.52 -9.91
C LYS A 253 9.36 -11.23 -9.59
N ARG A 254 10.19 -11.45 -10.62
CA ARG A 254 11.59 -11.86 -10.44
C ARG A 254 12.31 -10.89 -9.50
N PRO A 255 13.26 -11.38 -8.69
CA PRO A 255 13.98 -10.53 -7.76
C PRO A 255 14.78 -9.48 -8.51
N PHE A 256 14.99 -8.35 -7.86
CA PHE A 256 15.92 -7.33 -8.35
C PHE A 256 17.35 -7.85 -8.18
N ARG A 257 18.28 -7.40 -9.03
CA ARG A 257 19.70 -7.74 -8.91
C ARG A 257 20.29 -7.35 -7.54
N GLU A 258 19.88 -6.20 -7.02
CA GLU A 258 20.29 -5.72 -5.70
C GLU A 258 19.12 -5.72 -4.70
N PRO A 259 19.30 -6.24 -3.48
CA PRO A 259 18.28 -6.21 -2.43
C PRO A 259 17.75 -4.80 -2.12
N ALA A 260 18.63 -3.78 -2.09
CA ALA A 260 18.21 -2.39 -1.83
C ALA A 260 17.21 -1.87 -2.88
N CYS A 261 17.28 -2.36 -4.13
CA CYS A 261 16.35 -1.95 -5.17
C CYS A 261 14.90 -2.38 -4.89
N VAL A 262 14.67 -3.51 -4.20
CA VAL A 262 13.31 -3.93 -3.84
C VAL A 262 12.68 -2.99 -2.82
N LEU A 263 13.48 -2.48 -1.87
CA LEU A 263 13.01 -1.55 -0.86
C LEU A 263 12.82 -0.15 -1.44
N LYS A 264 13.73 0.33 -2.30
CA LYS A 264 13.55 1.59 -3.05
C LYS A 264 12.29 1.55 -3.91
N TYR A 265 12.01 0.41 -4.54
CA TYR A 265 10.76 0.18 -5.25
C TYR A 265 9.56 0.26 -4.28
N LEU A 266 9.58 -0.51 -3.18
CA LEU A 266 8.49 -0.56 -2.20
C LEU A 266 8.27 0.77 -1.45
N ALA A 267 9.30 1.58 -1.22
CA ALA A 267 9.20 2.87 -0.55
C ALA A 267 8.23 3.82 -1.27
N ARG A 268 8.08 3.67 -2.60
CA ARG A 268 7.07 4.41 -3.38
C ARG A 268 5.64 4.03 -3.02
N TYR A 269 5.45 2.83 -2.49
CA TYR A 269 4.18 2.21 -2.11
C TYR A 269 3.89 2.38 -0.61
N THR A 270 4.90 2.55 0.24
CA THR A 270 4.72 2.56 1.70
C THR A 270 4.14 3.85 2.27
N HIS A 271 4.34 4.97 1.59
CA HIS A 271 4.03 6.33 2.11
C HIS A 271 3.24 7.20 1.12
N ARG A 272 2.94 6.69 -0.08
CA ARG A 272 2.05 7.35 -1.04
C ARG A 272 0.60 6.97 -0.72
N VAL A 273 -0.34 7.88 -0.97
CA VAL A 273 -1.78 7.60 -0.94
C VAL A 273 -2.40 8.12 -2.22
N ALA A 274 -3.17 7.26 -2.90
CA ALA A 274 -3.94 7.52 -4.13
C ALA A 274 -3.10 8.03 -5.32
N ILE A 275 -2.57 9.25 -5.23
CA ILE A 275 -1.87 9.94 -6.32
C ILE A 275 -0.70 10.79 -5.77
N SER A 276 0.37 10.92 -6.56
CA SER A 276 1.44 11.88 -6.28
C SER A 276 1.17 13.19 -7.02
N ASN A 277 1.50 14.35 -6.43
CA ASN A 277 1.38 15.66 -7.09
C ASN A 277 1.96 15.64 -8.51
N ARG A 278 3.11 14.98 -8.75
CA ARG A 278 3.75 14.84 -10.08
C ARG A 278 2.85 14.27 -11.19
N ARG A 279 1.75 13.59 -10.86
CA ARG A 279 0.81 13.05 -11.83
C ARG A 279 -0.25 14.07 -12.26
N LEU A 280 -0.47 15.14 -11.49
CA LEU A 280 -1.40 16.21 -11.85
C LEU A 280 -0.86 16.99 -13.06
N VAL A 281 -1.76 17.30 -13.99
CA VAL A 281 -1.47 18.04 -15.23
C VAL A 281 -2.12 19.41 -15.17
N SER A 282 -3.41 19.48 -14.87
CA SER A 282 -4.16 20.74 -14.76
C SER A 282 -5.30 20.64 -13.76
N TYR A 283 -5.69 21.80 -13.24
CA TYR A 283 -6.94 22.04 -12.51
C TYR A 283 -7.50 23.37 -13.02
N ARG A 284 -8.58 23.32 -13.81
CA ARG A 284 -9.24 24.47 -14.44
C ARG A 284 -10.72 24.18 -14.56
N ASP A 285 -11.56 25.20 -14.41
CA ASP A 285 -13.01 25.13 -14.63
C ASP A 285 -13.69 23.97 -13.88
N GLY A 286 -13.29 23.71 -12.63
CA GLY A 286 -13.83 22.61 -11.82
C GLY A 286 -13.39 21.20 -12.25
N HIS A 287 -12.42 21.08 -13.16
CA HIS A 287 -11.94 19.80 -13.70
C HIS A 287 -10.47 19.55 -13.39
N VAL A 288 -10.15 18.31 -13.01
CA VAL A 288 -8.79 17.86 -12.68
C VAL A 288 -8.31 16.88 -13.75
N THR A 289 -7.19 17.20 -14.39
CA THR A 289 -6.53 16.32 -15.36
C THR A 289 -5.27 15.71 -14.74
N PHE A 290 -5.10 14.39 -14.86
CA PHE A 290 -3.90 13.71 -14.37
C PHE A 290 -3.45 12.55 -15.27
N ARG A 291 -2.13 12.30 -15.25
CA ARG A 291 -1.50 11.20 -15.98
C ARG A 291 -1.75 9.86 -15.29
N TYR A 292 -2.05 8.82 -16.05
CA TYR A 292 -2.16 7.45 -15.59
C TYR A 292 -1.48 6.48 -16.57
N LYS A 293 -1.08 5.32 -16.06
CA LYS A 293 -0.50 4.24 -16.86
C LYS A 293 -1.61 3.24 -17.22
N ASP A 294 -1.82 3.03 -18.52
CA ASP A 294 -2.82 2.10 -19.02
C ASP A 294 -2.18 0.72 -19.21
N TYR A 295 -2.34 -0.15 -18.21
CA TYR A 295 -1.78 -1.49 -18.25
C TYR A 295 -2.44 -2.40 -19.28
N ALA A 296 -3.69 -2.14 -19.67
CA ALA A 296 -4.38 -2.92 -20.69
C ALA A 296 -3.84 -2.62 -22.10
N ARG A 297 -3.32 -1.41 -22.32
CA ARG A 297 -2.78 -0.95 -23.62
C ARG A 297 -1.27 -0.75 -23.54
N GLN A 298 -0.53 -1.86 -23.39
CA GLN A 298 0.94 -1.89 -23.39
C GLN A 298 1.58 -0.89 -22.42
N SER A 299 0.96 -0.64 -21.27
CA SER A 299 1.56 0.25 -20.27
C SER A 299 1.75 1.71 -20.73
N ALA A 300 0.97 2.16 -21.73
CA ALA A 300 1.06 3.51 -22.29
C ALA A 300 0.76 4.60 -21.24
N GLN A 301 1.46 5.74 -21.33
CA GLN A 301 1.12 6.93 -20.54
C GLN A 301 -0.06 7.65 -21.18
N ARG A 302 -1.12 7.87 -20.41
CA ARG A 302 -2.34 8.57 -20.84
C ARG A 302 -2.73 9.62 -19.83
N VAL A 303 -3.65 10.50 -20.21
CA VAL A 303 -4.27 11.47 -19.31
C VAL A 303 -5.76 11.17 -19.17
N MET A 304 -6.32 11.48 -18.01
CA MET A 304 -7.77 11.48 -17.80
C MET A 304 -8.18 12.73 -17.05
N THR A 305 -9.41 13.16 -17.31
CA THR A 305 -10.02 14.33 -16.69
C THR A 305 -11.26 13.89 -15.93
N LEU A 306 -11.40 14.39 -14.70
CA LEU A 306 -12.56 14.19 -13.84
C LEU A 306 -13.07 15.56 -13.38
N THR A 307 -14.33 15.64 -12.99
CA THR A 307 -14.76 16.75 -12.14
C THR A 307 -13.95 16.71 -10.84
N ALA A 308 -13.69 17.87 -10.27
CA ALA A 308 -12.88 17.96 -9.06
C ALA A 308 -13.56 17.27 -7.87
N SER A 309 -14.90 17.29 -7.80
CA SER A 309 -15.69 16.49 -6.85
C SER A 309 -15.46 14.98 -7.01
N GLU A 310 -15.50 14.43 -8.23
CA GLU A 310 -15.23 12.99 -8.43
C GLU A 310 -13.76 12.65 -8.15
N PHE A 311 -12.82 13.54 -8.46
CA PHE A 311 -11.42 13.38 -8.07
C PHE A 311 -11.25 13.28 -6.54
N ILE A 312 -11.87 14.18 -5.79
CA ILE A 312 -11.86 14.18 -4.32
C ILE A 312 -12.55 12.94 -3.78
N ARG A 313 -13.73 12.57 -4.31
CA ARG A 313 -14.44 11.35 -3.92
C ARG A 313 -13.54 10.13 -4.08
N ARG A 314 -12.90 9.97 -5.25
CA ARG A 314 -11.96 8.87 -5.51
C ARG A 314 -10.78 8.88 -4.55
N PHE A 315 -10.18 10.05 -4.30
CA PHE A 315 -9.10 10.18 -3.34
C PHE A 315 -9.52 9.70 -1.94
N LEU A 316 -10.70 10.15 -1.46
CA LEU A 316 -11.21 9.83 -0.13
C LEU A 316 -11.62 8.35 0.01
N MET A 317 -11.89 7.62 -1.08
CA MET A 317 -12.08 6.16 -1.03
C MET A 317 -10.84 5.45 -0.48
N HIS A 318 -9.65 6.03 -0.61
CA HIS A 318 -8.38 5.43 -0.18
C HIS A 318 -7.94 5.83 1.22
N VAL A 319 -8.73 6.65 1.91
CA VAL A 319 -8.56 6.90 3.34
C VAL A 319 -8.81 5.59 4.08
N LEU A 320 -7.79 5.17 4.83
CA LEU A 320 -7.83 3.95 5.62
C LEU A 320 -8.60 4.19 6.93
N PRO A 321 -9.22 3.14 7.50
CA PRO A 321 -9.81 3.22 8.83
C PRO A 321 -8.81 3.74 9.86
N ASP A 322 -9.30 4.43 10.89
CA ASP A 322 -8.43 5.01 11.92
C ASP A 322 -7.54 3.93 12.57
N ARG A 323 -6.29 4.28 12.89
CA ARG A 323 -5.28 3.37 13.45
C ARG A 323 -5.02 2.09 12.64
N PHE A 324 -5.49 2.00 11.39
CA PHE A 324 -5.26 0.80 10.58
C PHE A 324 -3.79 0.71 10.13
N MET A 325 -3.14 -0.39 10.52
CA MET A 325 -1.74 -0.68 10.20
C MET A 325 -1.61 -1.12 8.72
N ARG A 326 -1.10 -0.20 7.88
CA ARG A 326 -0.92 -0.40 6.43
C ARG A 326 0.30 -1.26 6.07
N ILE A 327 1.32 -1.28 6.93
CA ILE A 327 2.57 -2.02 6.69
C ILE A 327 2.66 -3.07 7.78
N ARG A 328 2.81 -4.34 7.42
CA ARG A 328 2.91 -5.46 8.37
C ARG A 328 4.09 -6.35 8.05
N HIS A 329 4.67 -6.92 9.11
CA HIS A 329 5.83 -7.80 9.01
C HIS A 329 5.48 -9.17 9.58
N TYR A 330 5.99 -10.23 8.95
CA TYR A 330 5.72 -11.61 9.34
C TYR A 330 6.96 -12.50 9.28
N GLY A 331 6.85 -13.66 9.94
CA GLY A 331 7.93 -14.64 10.09
C GLY A 331 9.11 -14.03 10.82
N PHE A 332 10.33 -14.25 10.34
CA PHE A 332 11.51 -13.70 11.03
C PHE A 332 11.59 -12.17 11.03
N LEU A 333 10.77 -11.47 10.23
CA LEU A 333 10.66 -10.01 10.26
C LEU A 333 9.59 -9.51 11.25
N ALA A 334 8.83 -10.38 11.91
CA ALA A 334 7.80 -9.98 12.88
C ALA A 334 8.42 -9.18 14.04
N ASN A 335 7.74 -8.11 14.47
CA ASN A 335 8.32 -7.10 15.38
C ASN A 335 8.94 -7.68 16.66
N ARG A 336 8.30 -8.70 17.26
CA ARG A 336 8.72 -9.30 18.53
C ARG A 336 10.11 -9.90 18.45
N ASP A 337 10.38 -10.68 17.40
CA ASP A 337 11.58 -11.50 17.30
C ASP A 337 12.57 -10.99 16.24
N ARG A 338 12.21 -9.94 15.49
CA ARG A 338 12.97 -9.43 14.33
C ARG A 338 14.46 -9.29 14.61
N ARG A 339 14.82 -8.62 15.70
CA ARG A 339 16.24 -8.35 16.01
C ARG A 339 17.02 -9.64 16.23
N SER A 340 16.47 -10.54 17.05
CA SER A 340 17.09 -11.83 17.35
C SER A 340 17.19 -12.71 16.10
N LYS A 341 16.09 -12.85 15.36
CA LYS A 341 16.05 -13.70 14.17
C LYS A 341 16.94 -13.17 13.03
N LEU A 342 17.00 -11.85 12.81
CA LEU A 342 17.94 -11.27 11.83
C LEU A 342 19.40 -11.55 12.20
N LYS A 343 19.75 -11.50 13.50
CA LYS A 343 21.09 -11.90 13.96
C LYS A 343 21.37 -13.38 13.66
N THR A 344 20.39 -14.26 13.89
CA THR A 344 20.50 -15.67 13.53
C THR A 344 20.67 -15.86 12.02
N CYS A 345 19.85 -15.22 11.19
CA CYS A 345 19.98 -15.28 9.74
C CYS A 345 21.36 -14.84 9.26
N ARG A 346 21.87 -13.71 9.80
CA ARG A 346 23.20 -13.17 9.49
C ARG A 346 24.32 -14.16 9.81
N ARG A 347 24.30 -14.75 11.00
CA ARG A 347 25.24 -15.79 11.43
C ARG A 347 25.22 -16.99 10.48
N LEU A 348 24.02 -17.47 10.13
CA LEU A 348 23.86 -18.63 9.24
C LEU A 348 24.26 -18.34 7.77
N LEU A 349 24.20 -17.07 7.36
CA LEU A 349 24.62 -16.62 6.03
C LEU A 349 26.08 -16.15 5.99
N GLY A 350 26.81 -16.18 7.11
CA GLY A 350 28.20 -15.71 7.20
C GLY A 350 28.37 -14.20 6.97
N CYS A 351 27.37 -13.38 7.33
CA CYS A 351 27.39 -11.93 7.15
C CYS A 351 27.09 -11.18 8.44
N ASP A 352 28.12 -10.83 9.22
CA ASP A 352 27.94 -10.21 10.54
C ASP A 352 27.51 -8.73 10.51
N ALA A 353 27.57 -8.07 9.36
CA ALA A 353 27.19 -6.66 9.20
C ALA A 353 26.08 -6.46 8.15
N PRO A 354 25.20 -5.44 8.30
CA PRO A 354 24.33 -5.01 7.21
C PRO A 354 25.17 -4.61 6.00
N PRO A 355 24.72 -4.87 4.76
CA PRO A 355 25.43 -4.40 3.57
C PRO A 355 25.58 -2.87 3.64
N GLN A 356 26.80 -2.37 3.44
CA GLN A 356 27.13 -0.94 3.44
C GLN A 356 26.40 -0.18 2.32
#